data_AF-A0A7W1J8F2-F1
#
_entry.id   AF-A0A7W1J8F2-F1
#
_cell.length_a   1.000
_cell.length_b   1.000
_cell.length_c   1.000
_cell.angle_alpha   90.00
_cell.angle_beta   90.00
_cell.angle_gamma   90.00
#
_symmetry.space_group_name_H-M   'P 1'
#
loop_
_entity.id
_entity.type
_entity.pdbx_description
1 polymer ?
#
loop_
_entity_poly.entity_id
_entity_poly.type
_entity_poly.pdbx_seq_one_letter_code
_entity_poly.pdbx_strand_id
1 'polypeptide(L)'
;MTSQATLSPRTHRQVGLSPAELAAYHAKGYHVARGLFSPQHIARLSTEIDGLHQRMADHAPDTVHVSWEEGLAEGRAKRIRQLMHSEAVSPIIDAMSRSPEILDILRQLIGPDLYLFHSKLMMKAAYDGTFTPWHQDWGYWQYSSLTPSQVNCMLAVDAADEANGA
;
A
#
# COMPACT_ATOMS: atom_id res chain seq x y z
N MET A 1 -1.95 -5.10 25.39
CA MET A 1 -0.50 -5.17 25.10
C MET A 1 -0.36 -5.57 23.64
N THR A 2 -0.22 -4.59 22.74
CA THR A 2 -0.06 -4.82 21.30
C THR A 2 1.36 -5.35 21.05
N SER A 3 1.46 -6.61 20.63
CA SER A 3 2.72 -7.18 20.17
C SER A 3 3.20 -6.38 18.96
N GLN A 4 4.36 -5.71 19.08
CA GLN A 4 5.00 -5.12 17.93
C GLN A 4 5.44 -6.26 17.00
N ALA A 5 4.87 -6.31 15.81
CA ALA A 5 5.32 -7.24 14.78
C ALA A 5 6.74 -6.82 14.37
N THR A 6 7.75 -7.45 14.96
CA THR A 6 9.14 -7.29 14.55
C THR A 6 9.33 -8.01 13.22
N LEU A 7 9.69 -7.25 12.19
CA LEU A 7 10.25 -7.83 10.96
C LEU A 7 11.58 -8.47 11.33
N SER A 8 11.77 -9.74 10.98
CA SER A 8 13.06 -10.40 11.23
C SER A 8 14.15 -9.69 10.43
N PRO A 9 15.31 -9.37 11.02
CA PRO A 9 16.34 -8.61 10.33
C PRO A 9 16.84 -9.41 9.13
N ARG A 10 16.77 -8.82 7.93
CA ARG A 10 17.52 -9.31 6.78
C ARG A 10 19.00 -9.02 7.01
N THR A 11 19.84 -10.01 6.72
CA THR A 11 21.25 -9.78 6.41
C THR A 11 21.32 -8.86 5.19
N HIS A 12 21.92 -7.68 5.37
CA HIS A 12 22.10 -6.58 4.41
C HIS A 12 22.00 -6.90 2.91
N ARG A 13 21.35 -5.97 2.15
CA ARG A 13 21.57 -5.50 0.75
C ARG A 13 20.26 -5.55 -0.07
N GLN A 14 19.62 -4.43 -0.42
CA GLN A 14 20.10 -3.30 -1.24
C GLN A 14 19.87 -1.95 -0.56
N VAL A 15 20.90 -1.11 -0.59
CA VAL A 15 20.93 0.25 -0.04
C VAL A 15 20.41 1.19 -1.13
N GLY A 16 19.12 1.54 -1.06
CA GLY A 16 18.48 2.51 -1.95
C GLY A 16 18.57 2.22 -3.45
N LEU A 17 18.16 3.20 -4.23
CA LEU A 17 18.30 3.25 -5.68
C LEU A 17 19.73 3.60 -6.07
N SER A 18 20.24 2.91 -7.10
CA SER A 18 21.46 3.31 -7.80
C SER A 18 21.26 4.65 -8.53
N PRO A 19 22.33 5.37 -8.89
CA PRO A 19 22.22 6.59 -9.68
C PRO A 19 21.44 6.42 -10.99
N ALA A 20 21.57 5.27 -11.65
CA ALA A 20 20.84 4.96 -12.87
C ALA A 20 19.33 4.74 -12.61
N GLU A 21 18.97 4.05 -11.53
CA GLU A 21 17.57 3.87 -11.13
C GLU A 21 16.92 5.19 -10.71
N LEU A 22 17.65 6.04 -9.99
CA LEU A 22 17.20 7.37 -9.60
C LEU A 22 16.98 8.28 -10.82
N ALA A 23 17.93 8.27 -11.77
CA ALA A 23 17.77 9.01 -13.03
C ALA A 23 16.57 8.49 -13.84
N ALA A 24 16.36 7.17 -13.89
CA ALA A 24 15.21 6.57 -14.55
C ALA A 24 13.89 6.95 -13.87
N TYR A 25 13.85 7.00 -12.54
CA TYR A 25 12.70 7.48 -11.78
C TYR A 25 12.37 8.94 -12.15
N HIS A 26 13.35 9.84 -12.15
CA HIS A 26 13.11 11.24 -12.52
C HIS A 26 12.65 11.40 -13.98
N ALA A 27 13.12 10.56 -14.89
CA ALA A 27 12.71 10.61 -16.30
C ALA A 27 11.31 10.02 -16.55
N LYS A 28 10.92 8.99 -15.81
CA LYS A 28 9.68 8.20 -16.07
C LYS A 28 8.56 8.44 -15.07
N GLY A 29 8.87 8.97 -13.89
CA GLY A 29 7.94 9.15 -12.77
C GLY A 29 7.66 7.90 -11.94
N TYR A 30 8.38 6.78 -12.15
CA TYR A 30 8.18 5.55 -11.37
C TYR A 30 9.44 4.67 -11.30
N HIS A 31 9.48 3.79 -10.30
CA HIS A 31 10.49 2.74 -10.13
C HIS A 31 9.80 1.46 -9.61
N VAL A 32 10.24 0.28 -10.09
CA VAL A 32 9.72 -1.02 -9.66
C VAL A 32 10.80 -1.78 -8.89
N ALA A 33 10.68 -1.80 -7.57
CA ALA A 33 11.57 -2.54 -6.68
C ALA A 33 11.10 -3.99 -6.53
N ARG A 34 11.73 -4.93 -7.25
CA ARG A 34 11.38 -6.36 -7.17
C ARG A 34 12.06 -7.01 -5.97
N GLY A 35 11.32 -7.83 -5.23
CA GLY A 35 11.86 -8.57 -4.08
C GLY A 35 12.23 -7.71 -2.87
N LEU A 36 11.66 -6.49 -2.80
CA LEU A 36 11.88 -5.55 -1.69
C LEU A 36 11.59 -6.22 -0.35
N PHE A 37 10.48 -6.95 -0.26
CA PHE A 37 10.15 -7.81 0.87
C PHE A 37 10.30 -9.29 0.50
N SER A 38 10.57 -10.12 1.51
CA SER A 38 10.68 -11.57 1.31
C SER A 38 9.32 -12.21 1.06
N PRO A 39 9.27 -13.39 0.41
CA PRO A 39 8.02 -14.16 0.29
C PRO A 39 7.36 -14.43 1.65
N GLN A 40 8.14 -14.58 2.73
CA GLN A 40 7.58 -14.76 4.07
C GLN A 40 6.87 -13.50 4.59
N HIS A 41 7.40 -12.30 4.33
CA HIS A 41 6.72 -11.05 4.69
C HIS A 41 5.41 -10.89 3.90
N ILE A 42 5.44 -11.19 2.60
CA ILE A 42 4.23 -11.13 1.76
C ILE A 42 3.19 -12.17 2.21
N ALA A 43 3.60 -13.40 2.51
CA ALA A 43 2.70 -14.43 3.02
C ALA A 43 2.05 -14.04 4.35
N ARG A 44 2.83 -13.48 5.29
CA ARG A 44 2.30 -12.96 6.56
C ARG A 44 1.29 -11.84 6.34
N LEU A 45 1.61 -10.88 5.46
CA LEU A 45 0.68 -9.80 5.10
C LEU A 45 -0.61 -10.35 4.48
N SER A 46 -0.50 -11.33 3.58
CA SER A 46 -1.64 -12.00 2.96
C SER A 46 -2.54 -12.67 4.00
N THR A 47 -1.96 -13.42 4.96
CA THR A 47 -2.71 -14.00 6.09
C THR A 47 -3.39 -12.93 6.94
N GLU A 48 -2.71 -11.81 7.23
CA GLU A 48 -3.26 -10.72 8.06
C GLU A 48 -4.49 -10.06 7.42
N ILE A 49 -4.46 -9.85 6.10
CA ILE A 49 -5.59 -9.26 5.37
C ILE A 49 -6.66 -10.28 4.98
N ASP A 50 -6.41 -11.58 5.16
CA ASP A 50 -7.43 -12.60 4.95
C ASP A 50 -8.62 -12.39 5.90
N GLY A 51 -9.84 -12.52 5.39
CA GLY A 51 -11.07 -12.24 6.15
C GLY A 51 -11.32 -10.77 6.49
N LEU A 52 -10.49 -9.82 6.05
CA LEU A 52 -10.64 -8.40 6.39
C LEU A 52 -11.98 -7.82 5.93
N HIS A 53 -12.51 -8.30 4.80
CA HIS A 53 -13.86 -7.94 4.33
C HIS A 53 -14.94 -8.20 5.39
N GLN A 54 -14.93 -9.37 6.01
CA GLN A 54 -15.91 -9.75 7.02
C GLN A 54 -15.66 -8.96 8.30
N ARG A 55 -14.41 -8.87 8.78
CA ARG A 55 -14.08 -8.12 10.00
C ARG A 55 -14.51 -6.65 9.93
N MET A 56 -14.26 -5.98 8.80
CA MET A 56 -14.67 -4.58 8.62
C MET A 56 -16.19 -4.43 8.42
N ALA A 57 -16.87 -5.45 7.90
CA ALA A 57 -18.33 -5.44 7.76
C ALA A 57 -19.02 -5.62 9.13
N ASP A 58 -18.44 -6.42 10.00
CA ASP A 58 -18.93 -6.68 11.35
C ASP A 58 -18.61 -5.52 12.30
N HIS A 59 -17.36 -5.06 12.30
CA HIS A 59 -16.90 -3.98 13.18
C HIS A 59 -15.65 -3.28 12.62
N ALA A 60 -15.87 -2.22 11.83
CA ALA A 60 -14.79 -1.32 11.43
C ALA A 60 -14.42 -0.39 12.61
N PRO A 61 -13.13 -0.25 12.95
CA PRO A 61 -12.67 0.76 13.91
C PRO A 61 -12.98 2.19 13.43
N ASP A 62 -13.22 3.12 14.35
CA ASP A 62 -13.43 4.54 14.03
C ASP A 62 -12.21 5.21 13.37
N THR A 63 -11.03 4.60 13.50
CA THR A 63 -9.77 5.10 12.95
C THR A 63 -9.61 4.84 11.45
N VAL A 64 -10.51 4.07 10.83
CA VAL A 64 -10.44 3.71 9.41
C VAL A 64 -11.65 4.18 8.64
N HIS A 65 -11.47 4.36 7.33
CA HIS A 65 -12.59 4.63 6.42
C HIS A 65 -12.69 3.53 5.38
N VAL A 66 -13.81 2.80 5.39
CA VAL A 66 -14.09 1.69 4.48
C VAL A 66 -14.98 2.17 3.34
N SER A 67 -14.49 2.07 2.12
CA SER A 67 -15.31 2.17 0.91
C SER A 67 -15.60 0.78 0.38
N TRP A 68 -16.89 0.46 0.26
CA TRP A 68 -17.36 -0.83 -0.22
C TRP A 68 -17.54 -0.82 -1.75
N GLU A 69 -17.49 -2.00 -2.35
CA GLU A 69 -17.95 -2.21 -3.72
C GLU A 69 -19.47 -2.00 -3.80
N GLU A 70 -19.91 -1.45 -4.91
CA GLU A 70 -21.32 -1.15 -5.20
C GLU A 70 -21.84 -2.09 -6.28
N GLY A 71 -23.17 -2.30 -6.32
CA GLY A 71 -23.79 -3.10 -7.38
C GLY A 71 -23.51 -4.61 -7.31
N LEU A 72 -23.04 -5.12 -6.16
CA LEU A 72 -22.91 -6.56 -5.94
C LEU A 72 -24.27 -7.25 -6.07
N ALA A 73 -24.29 -8.46 -6.65
CA ALA A 73 -25.50 -9.27 -6.75
C ALA A 73 -26.10 -9.56 -5.36
N GLU A 74 -27.43 -9.70 -5.30
CA GLU A 74 -28.13 -9.98 -4.04
C GLU A 74 -27.59 -11.24 -3.36
N GLY A 75 -27.43 -11.18 -2.03
CA GLY A 75 -26.86 -12.27 -1.22
C GLY A 75 -25.34 -12.38 -1.25
N ARG A 76 -24.62 -11.56 -2.04
CA ARG A 76 -23.15 -11.50 -1.99
C ARG A 76 -22.68 -10.80 -0.71
N ALA A 77 -21.62 -11.34 -0.11
CA ALA A 77 -20.94 -10.69 1.01
C ALA A 77 -20.30 -9.37 0.55
N LYS A 78 -20.32 -8.35 1.41
CA LYS A 78 -19.71 -7.05 1.13
C LYS A 78 -18.22 -7.22 0.82
N ARG A 79 -17.75 -6.52 -0.22
CA ARG A 79 -16.33 -6.45 -0.60
C ARG A 79 -15.82 -5.04 -0.39
N ILE A 80 -14.69 -4.93 0.29
CA ILE A 80 -13.97 -3.68 0.46
C ILE A 80 -13.39 -3.35 -0.91
N ARG A 81 -13.57 -2.13 -1.38
CA ARG A 81 -12.86 -1.56 -2.53
C ARG A 81 -11.60 -0.86 -2.07
N GLN A 82 -11.73 -0.03 -1.05
CA GLN A 82 -10.65 0.75 -0.47
C GLN A 82 -10.81 0.84 1.05
N LEU A 83 -9.72 0.63 1.77
CA LEU A 83 -9.64 0.82 3.23
C LEU A 83 -8.55 1.84 3.54
N MET A 84 -8.96 3.04 3.95
CA MET A 84 -8.03 4.11 4.38
C MET A 84 -7.53 3.87 5.80
N HIS A 85 -6.36 4.40 6.12
CA HIS A 85 -5.68 4.23 7.41
C HIS A 85 -5.38 2.76 7.71
N SER A 86 -5.01 1.99 6.69
CA SER A 86 -4.75 0.55 6.82
C SER A 86 -3.59 0.20 7.76
N GLU A 87 -2.71 1.14 8.08
CA GLU A 87 -1.69 0.97 9.13
C GLU A 87 -2.33 0.71 10.50
N ALA A 88 -3.54 1.23 10.73
CA ALA A 88 -4.24 1.05 11.99
C ALA A 88 -4.90 -0.34 12.13
N VAL A 89 -5.06 -1.10 11.04
CA VAL A 89 -5.73 -2.42 11.08
C VAL A 89 -4.79 -3.60 11.26
N SER A 90 -3.50 -3.43 10.98
CA SER A 90 -2.53 -4.52 11.15
C SER A 90 -1.13 -4.01 11.48
N PRO A 91 -0.49 -4.55 12.54
CA PRO A 91 0.89 -4.22 12.89
C PRO A 91 1.90 -4.50 11.78
N ILE A 92 1.66 -5.49 10.91
CA ILE A 92 2.59 -5.76 9.80
C ILE A 92 2.51 -4.67 8.73
N ILE A 93 1.31 -4.13 8.46
CA ILE A 93 1.12 -3.02 7.51
C ILE A 93 1.84 -1.78 8.03
N ASP A 94 1.64 -1.44 9.32
CA ASP A 94 2.33 -0.33 9.95
C ASP A 94 3.86 -0.52 9.90
N ALA A 95 4.37 -1.68 10.32
CA ALA A 95 5.79 -1.97 10.32
C ALA A 95 6.42 -1.92 8.91
N MET A 96 5.76 -2.49 7.90
CA MET A 96 6.26 -2.46 6.52
C MET A 96 6.25 -1.05 5.95
N SER A 97 5.21 -0.25 6.21
CA SER A 97 5.12 1.15 5.74
C SER A 97 6.21 2.06 6.31
N ARG A 98 6.79 1.70 7.46
CA ARG A 98 7.87 2.42 8.17
C ARG A 98 9.23 1.70 8.06
N SER A 99 9.33 0.69 7.20
CA SER A 99 10.52 -0.13 7.10
C SER A 99 11.69 0.63 6.43
N PRO A 100 12.95 0.37 6.81
CA PRO A 100 14.11 0.92 6.13
C PRO A 100 14.10 0.65 4.62
N GLU A 101 13.60 -0.51 4.20
CA GLU A 101 13.46 -0.89 2.79
C GLU A 101 12.66 0.13 1.98
N ILE A 102 11.58 0.69 2.55
CA ILE A 102 10.80 1.75 1.92
C ILE A 102 11.43 3.12 2.18
N LEU A 103 11.75 3.42 3.44
CA LEU A 103 12.17 4.76 3.84
C LEU A 103 13.50 5.17 3.18
N ASP A 104 14.45 4.27 2.99
CA ASP A 104 15.74 4.60 2.36
C ASP A 104 15.57 5.01 0.89
N ILE A 105 14.64 4.36 0.17
CA ILE A 105 14.28 4.74 -1.20
C ILE A 105 13.61 6.11 -1.17
N LEU A 106 12.57 6.30 -0.34
CA LEU A 106 11.83 7.56 -0.27
C LEU A 106 12.73 8.75 0.08
N ARG A 107 13.71 8.56 0.97
CA ARG A 107 14.67 9.61 1.34
C ARG A 107 15.50 10.09 0.17
N GLN A 108 15.86 9.21 -0.77
CA GLN A 108 16.56 9.60 -2.00
C GLN A 108 15.66 10.35 -2.97
N LEU A 109 14.35 10.07 -2.95
CA LEU A 109 13.39 10.67 -3.87
C LEU A 109 12.89 12.05 -3.43
N ILE A 110 12.56 12.21 -2.15
CA ILE A 110 11.88 13.42 -1.62
C ILE A 110 12.55 14.03 -0.38
N GLY A 111 13.70 13.50 0.03
CA GLY A 111 14.48 14.04 1.15
C GLY A 111 14.24 13.34 2.49
N PRO A 112 15.02 13.71 3.53
CA PRO A 112 15.10 12.96 4.78
C PRO A 112 13.86 13.05 5.67
N ASP A 113 13.11 14.15 5.56
CA ASP A 113 11.99 14.49 6.43
C ASP A 113 10.70 13.88 5.89
N LEU A 114 10.47 12.63 6.28
CA LEU A 114 9.34 11.83 5.83
C LEU A 114 8.26 11.75 6.92
N TYR A 115 7.00 11.83 6.50
CA TYR A 115 5.87 11.40 7.29
C TYR A 115 4.90 10.60 6.42
N LEU A 116 4.13 9.71 7.05
CA LEU A 116 3.08 8.96 6.35
C LEU A 116 1.87 9.88 6.15
N PHE A 117 1.63 10.30 4.91
CA PHE A 117 0.48 11.15 4.57
C PHE A 117 -0.84 10.40 4.75
N HIS A 118 -0.95 9.21 4.17
CA HIS A 118 -1.98 8.21 4.46
C HIS A 118 -1.52 6.84 3.96
N SER A 119 -2.16 5.76 4.44
CA SER A 119 -2.08 4.44 3.79
C SER A 119 -3.46 3.97 3.37
N LYS A 120 -3.49 3.07 2.38
CA LYS A 120 -4.72 2.44 1.93
C LYS A 120 -4.47 1.03 1.42
N LEU A 121 -5.36 0.09 1.76
CA LEU A 121 -5.48 -1.17 1.04
C LEU A 121 -6.48 -0.98 -0.10
N MET A 122 -6.03 -1.25 -1.33
CA MET A 122 -6.88 -1.34 -2.51
C MET A 122 -7.20 -2.82 -2.71
N MET A 123 -8.41 -3.23 -2.33
CA MET A 123 -8.79 -4.64 -2.34
C MET A 123 -9.62 -4.94 -3.59
N LYS A 124 -8.98 -5.50 -4.62
CA LYS A 124 -9.64 -5.92 -5.85
C LYS A 124 -10.14 -7.36 -5.71
N ALA A 125 -11.34 -7.53 -5.16
CA ALA A 125 -11.95 -8.85 -5.10
C ALA A 125 -12.22 -9.39 -6.52
N ALA A 126 -11.89 -10.67 -6.75
CA ALA A 126 -12.08 -11.30 -8.06
C ALA A 126 -13.54 -11.17 -8.52
N TYR A 127 -13.72 -10.69 -9.76
CA TYR A 127 -15.02 -10.45 -10.42
C TYR A 127 -15.91 -9.35 -9.82
N ASP A 128 -15.51 -8.73 -8.71
CA ASP A 128 -16.30 -7.71 -8.00
C ASP A 128 -15.61 -6.32 -7.98
N GLY A 129 -14.46 -6.16 -8.64
CA GLY A 129 -13.64 -4.95 -8.56
C GLY A 129 -14.12 -3.80 -9.46
N THR A 130 -14.40 -2.64 -8.87
CA THR A 130 -14.74 -1.42 -9.63
C THR A 130 -13.51 -0.84 -10.34
N PHE A 131 -13.70 -0.38 -11.58
CA PHE A 131 -12.68 0.32 -12.35
C PHE A 131 -12.29 1.65 -11.69
N THR A 132 -10.97 1.87 -11.53
CA THR A 132 -10.43 3.16 -11.10
C THR A 132 -10.03 3.98 -12.34
N PRO A 133 -10.69 5.12 -12.62
CA PRO A 133 -10.37 5.94 -13.78
C PRO A 133 -8.97 6.55 -13.66
N TRP A 134 -8.40 6.93 -14.81
CA TRP A 134 -7.16 7.69 -14.86
C TRP A 134 -7.27 8.98 -14.05
N HIS A 135 -6.32 9.19 -13.14
CA HIS A 135 -6.24 10.38 -12.32
C HIS A 135 -4.79 10.64 -11.88
N GLN A 136 -4.56 11.83 -11.34
CA GLN A 136 -3.35 12.19 -10.61
C GLN A 136 -3.70 12.37 -9.15
N ASP A 137 -3.06 11.58 -8.29
CA ASP A 137 -3.29 11.62 -6.84
C ASP A 137 -3.05 13.02 -6.24
N TRP A 138 -1.98 13.71 -6.65
CA TRP A 138 -1.71 15.08 -6.21
C TRP A 138 -2.85 16.06 -6.55
N GLY A 139 -3.62 15.81 -7.61
CA GLY A 139 -4.79 16.62 -7.96
C GLY A 139 -5.85 16.65 -6.87
N TYR A 140 -5.92 15.62 -6.01
CA TYR A 140 -6.79 15.58 -4.85
C TYR A 140 -6.16 16.17 -3.58
N TRP A 141 -4.83 16.36 -3.57
CA TRP A 141 -4.06 16.71 -2.36
C TRP A 141 -3.47 18.12 -2.39
N GLN A 142 -3.89 18.95 -3.35
CA GLN A 142 -3.39 20.32 -3.54
C GLN A 142 -3.60 21.24 -2.33
N TYR A 143 -4.41 20.86 -1.35
CA TYR A 143 -4.56 21.58 -0.09
C TYR A 143 -3.31 21.48 0.82
N SER A 144 -2.42 20.51 0.58
CA SER A 144 -1.24 20.25 1.42
C SER A 144 0.03 20.97 0.96
N SER A 145 0.15 21.28 -0.33
CA SER A 145 1.31 21.95 -0.91
C SER A 145 1.02 22.54 -2.30
N LEU A 146 1.71 23.62 -2.66
CA LEU A 146 1.64 24.25 -3.99
C LEU A 146 2.44 23.48 -5.06
N THR A 147 3.28 22.53 -4.65
CA THR A 147 4.08 21.67 -5.53
C THR A 147 3.96 20.21 -5.10
N PRO A 148 3.96 19.23 -6.02
CA PRO A 148 3.96 17.81 -5.66
C PRO A 148 5.14 17.48 -4.75
N SER A 149 4.86 17.01 -3.55
CA SER A 149 5.87 16.63 -2.54
C SER A 149 5.59 15.26 -1.92
N GLN A 150 4.63 14.53 -2.47
CA GLN A 150 4.22 13.19 -2.04
C GLN A 150 4.68 12.16 -3.06
N VAL A 151 5.05 10.97 -2.57
CA VAL A 151 5.34 9.79 -3.40
C VAL A 151 4.46 8.65 -2.92
N ASN A 152 3.86 7.95 -3.88
CA ASN A 152 3.14 6.71 -3.60
C ASN A 152 4.09 5.52 -3.60
N CYS A 153 3.94 4.65 -2.61
CA CYS A 153 4.53 3.32 -2.60
C CYS A 153 3.41 2.29 -2.71
N MET A 154 3.39 1.52 -3.79
CA MET A 154 2.45 0.43 -3.97
C MET A 154 3.16 -0.90 -3.77
N LEU A 155 2.66 -1.69 -2.82
CA LEU A 155 3.09 -3.07 -2.62
C LEU A 155 2.02 -4.01 -3.18
N ALA A 156 2.37 -4.78 -4.20
CA ALA A 156 1.54 -5.89 -4.65
C ALA A 156 1.61 -7.02 -3.60
N VAL A 157 0.47 -7.37 -3.00
CA VAL A 157 0.37 -8.48 -2.03
C VAL A 157 0.17 -9.81 -2.77
N ASP A 158 -0.60 -9.76 -3.84
CA ASP A 158 -0.96 -10.83 -4.75
C ASP A 158 -0.36 -10.58 -6.15
N ALA A 159 -0.39 -11.61 -7.01
CA ALA A 159 0.13 -11.50 -8.37
C ALA A 159 -0.64 -10.43 -9.14
N ALA A 160 0.06 -9.56 -9.88
CA ALA A 160 -0.52 -8.53 -10.71
C ALA A 160 -0.15 -8.80 -12.17
N ASP A 161 -1.14 -9.05 -13.01
CA ASP A 161 -0.99 -9.36 -14.43
C ASP A 161 -2.09 -8.69 -15.27
N GLU A 162 -1.98 -8.82 -16.60
CA GLU A 162 -2.95 -8.22 -17.52
C GLU A 162 -4.36 -8.79 -17.33
N ALA A 163 -4.50 -10.04 -16.88
CA ALA A 163 -5.78 -10.69 -16.70
C ALA A 163 -6.54 -10.19 -15.47
N ASN A 164 -5.85 -9.62 -14.48
CA ASN A 164 -6.46 -9.03 -13.28
C ASN A 164 -6.39 -7.50 -13.19
N GLY A 165 -6.02 -6.84 -14.30
CA GLY A 165 -6.08 -5.39 -14.44
C GLY A 165 -4.98 -4.65 -13.69
N ALA A 166 -3.74 -5.17 -13.81
CA ALA A 166 -2.51 -4.47 -13.45
C ALA A 166 -2.22 -3.25 -14.35
#